data_AF-A0A4Z0JIK5-F1
#
_entry.id   AF-A0A4Z0JIK5-F1
#
_cell.length_a   1.000
_cell.length_b   1.000
_cell.length_c   1.000
_cell.angle_alpha   90.00
_cell.angle_beta   90.00
_cell.angle_gamma   90.00
#
_symmetry.space_group_name_H-M   'P 1'
#
loop_
_entity.id
_entity.type
_entity.pdbx_description
1 polymer ?
#
loop_
_entity_poly.entity_id
_entity_poly.type
_entity_poly.pdbx_seq_one_letter_code
_entity_poly.pdbx_strand_id
1 'polypeptide(L)'
;MTTKIVMLPFTCTKGEIEMAELEPAESLMEAIHTASLDQEVQKNSELMGLLVKSAKQLKKTDNYHQVAANLNKSLQYWGMGHTDGPKAIDVLYQATINDTHGRAYQKLPTGME
;
A
#
# COMPACT_ATOMS: atom_id res chain seq x y z
N MET A 1 -12.59 -29.38 -28.96
CA MET A 1 -12.75 -28.61 -27.70
C MET A 1 -11.55 -27.71 -27.58
N THR A 2 -11.69 -26.42 -27.89
CA THR A 2 -10.56 -25.48 -27.94
C THR A 2 -10.83 -24.38 -26.94
N THR A 3 -10.12 -24.42 -25.81
CA THR A 3 -10.22 -23.45 -24.74
C THR A 3 -9.63 -22.12 -25.22
N LYS A 4 -10.49 -21.10 -25.35
CA LYS A 4 -10.07 -19.71 -25.55
C LYS A 4 -9.46 -19.20 -24.26
N ILE A 5 -8.15 -18.98 -24.24
CA ILE A 5 -7.49 -18.17 -23.22
C ILE A 5 -7.81 -16.71 -23.57
N VAL A 6 -8.73 -16.10 -22.83
CA VAL A 6 -8.95 -14.65 -22.89
C VAL A 6 -7.79 -14.00 -22.15
N MET A 7 -6.80 -13.59 -22.92
CA MET A 7 -5.75 -12.66 -22.48
C MET A 7 -6.45 -11.32 -22.23
N LEU A 8 -6.59 -10.93 -20.95
CA LEU A 8 -7.01 -9.58 -20.61
C LEU A 8 -5.89 -8.62 -21.01
N PRO A 9 -6.14 -7.61 -21.85
CA PRO A 9 -5.15 -6.57 -22.08
C PRO A 9 -5.03 -5.73 -20.81
N PHE A 10 -3.84 -5.72 -20.21
CA PHE A 10 -3.41 -4.62 -19.37
C PHE A 10 -3.30 -3.38 -20.27
N THR A 11 -4.40 -2.65 -20.42
CA THR A 11 -4.37 -1.35 -21.09
C THR A 11 -3.68 -0.37 -20.15
N CYS A 12 -2.39 -0.17 -20.41
CA CYS A 12 -1.68 1.05 -20.04
C CYS A 12 -2.25 2.18 -20.90
N THR A 13 -3.35 2.78 -20.45
CA THR A 13 -3.91 4.01 -21.05
C THR A 13 -3.08 5.18 -20.55
N LYS A 14 -2.17 5.63 -21.41
CA LYS A 14 -1.50 6.92 -21.34
C LYS A 14 -2.54 8.01 -21.66
N GLY A 15 -2.99 8.75 -20.66
CA GLY A 15 -3.91 9.88 -20.82
C GLY A 15 -3.98 10.68 -19.53
N GLU A 16 -3.55 11.93 -19.62
CA GLU A 16 -3.82 13.03 -18.68
C GLU A 16 -3.15 12.96 -17.30
N ILE A 17 -2.13 13.82 -17.15
CA ILE A 17 -1.68 14.37 -15.87
C ILE A 17 -2.80 15.30 -15.38
N GLU A 18 -3.88 14.73 -14.88
CA GLU A 18 -4.64 15.35 -13.81
C GLU A 18 -4.02 14.83 -12.52
N MET A 19 -3.75 15.73 -11.57
CA MET A 19 -3.48 15.34 -10.19
C MET A 19 -4.79 14.82 -9.57
N ALA A 20 -5.36 13.78 -10.18
CA ALA A 20 -6.49 13.06 -9.66
C ALA A 20 -6.05 12.52 -8.30
N GLU A 21 -6.77 12.92 -7.25
CA GLU A 21 -6.65 12.32 -5.93
C GLU A 21 -6.88 10.82 -6.11
N LEU A 22 -5.80 10.05 -6.24
CA LEU A 22 -5.86 8.59 -6.29
C LEU A 22 -6.67 8.13 -5.08
N GLU A 23 -7.65 7.26 -5.30
CA GLU A 23 -8.41 6.68 -4.21
C GLU A 23 -7.39 6.08 -3.21
N PRO A 24 -7.54 6.32 -1.90
CA PRO A 24 -6.51 5.96 -0.93
C PRO A 24 -6.09 4.48 -0.95
N ALA A 25 -7.00 3.59 -1.35
CA ALA A 25 -6.70 2.17 -1.57
C ALA A 25 -5.76 1.91 -2.75
N GLU A 26 -5.89 2.68 -3.84
CA GLU A 26 -5.03 2.61 -5.02
C GLU A 26 -3.65 3.19 -4.73
N SER A 27 -3.59 4.32 -4.03
CA SER A 27 -2.35 4.93 -3.55
C SER A 27 -1.54 3.94 -2.68
N LEU A 28 -2.21 3.26 -1.73
CA LEU A 28 -1.57 2.24 -0.91
C LEU A 28 -1.11 1.02 -1.74
N MET A 29 -1.89 0.60 -2.74
CA MET A 29 -1.51 -0.50 -3.63
C MET A 29 -0.28 -0.15 -4.48
N GLU A 30 -0.20 1.08 -4.98
CA GLU A 30 0.94 1.60 -5.73
C GLU A 30 2.18 1.72 -4.84
N ALA A 31 2.04 2.19 -3.61
CA ALA A 31 3.14 2.25 -2.65
C ALA A 31 3.69 0.84 -2.34
N ILE A 32 2.81 -0.14 -2.13
CA ILE A 32 3.21 -1.54 -1.94
C ILE A 32 3.92 -2.08 -3.18
N HIS A 33 3.39 -1.80 -4.37
CA HIS A 33 4.00 -2.23 -5.63
C HIS A 33 5.40 -1.62 -5.80
N THR A 34 5.55 -0.31 -5.59
CA THR A 34 6.82 0.40 -5.68
C THR A 34 7.85 -0.16 -4.71
N ALA A 35 7.48 -0.39 -3.44
CA ALA A 35 8.36 -1.01 -2.47
C ALA A 35 8.77 -2.44 -2.88
N SER A 36 7.87 -3.20 -3.51
CA SER A 36 8.18 -4.57 -3.97
C SER A 36 9.12 -4.64 -5.18
N LEU A 37 9.31 -3.53 -5.90
CA LEU A 37 10.26 -3.45 -7.00
C LEU A 37 11.71 -3.20 -6.54
N ASP A 38 11.89 -2.78 -5.28
CA ASP A 38 13.21 -2.53 -4.72
C ASP A 38 14.00 -3.84 -4.56
N GLN A 39 15.27 -3.83 -4.97
CA GLN A 39 16.10 -5.04 -4.98
C GLN A 39 16.43 -5.54 -3.57
N GLU A 40 16.56 -4.66 -2.58
CA GLU A 40 16.85 -5.05 -1.20
C GLU A 40 15.59 -5.62 -0.53
N VAL A 41 14.43 -5.05 -0.84
CA VAL A 41 13.14 -5.63 -0.45
C VAL A 41 12.94 -7.01 -1.07
N GLN A 42 13.20 -7.18 -2.37
CA GLN A 42 13.06 -8.49 -3.05
C GLN A 42 13.97 -9.58 -2.48
N LYS A 43 15.16 -9.20 -1.99
CA LYS A 43 16.09 -10.14 -1.32
C LYS A 43 15.59 -10.54 0.07
N ASN A 44 14.65 -9.80 0.65
CA ASN A 44 14.08 -10.08 1.95
C ASN A 44 12.71 -10.76 1.81
N SER A 45 12.69 -12.09 2.00
CA SER A 45 11.47 -12.89 1.88
C SER A 45 10.39 -12.53 2.89
N GLU A 46 10.77 -12.06 4.09
CA GLU A 46 9.83 -11.67 5.12
C GLU A 46 9.09 -10.38 4.71
N LEU A 47 9.83 -9.35 4.29
CA LEU A 47 9.25 -8.11 3.76
C LEU A 47 8.36 -8.38 2.56
N MET A 48 8.84 -9.13 1.57
CA MET A 48 8.02 -9.51 0.41
C MET A 48 6.75 -10.27 0.83
N GLY A 49 6.83 -11.12 1.85
CA GLY A 49 5.67 -11.79 2.44
C GLY A 49 4.64 -10.81 3.01
N LEU A 50 5.08 -9.79 3.74
CA LEU A 50 4.22 -8.73 4.27
C LEU A 50 3.54 -7.94 3.14
N LEU A 51 4.31 -7.52 2.13
CA LEU A 51 3.80 -6.76 0.98
C LEU A 51 2.75 -7.53 0.19
N VAL A 52 3.05 -8.79 -0.17
CA VAL A 52 2.12 -9.65 -0.92
C VAL A 52 0.85 -9.93 -0.11
N LYS A 53 0.97 -10.13 1.21
CA LYS A 53 -0.19 -10.34 2.09
C LYS A 53 -1.10 -9.12 2.10
N SER A 54 -0.54 -7.93 2.26
CA SER A 54 -1.30 -6.68 2.28
C SER A 54 -1.94 -6.38 0.92
N ALA A 55 -1.20 -6.55 -0.18
CA ALA A 55 -1.76 -6.40 -1.53
C ALA A 55 -2.94 -7.36 -1.79
N LYS A 56 -2.82 -8.62 -1.34
CA LYS A 56 -3.93 -9.59 -1.43
C LYS A 56 -5.12 -9.22 -0.56
N GLN A 57 -4.89 -8.62 0.61
CA GLN A 57 -5.98 -8.15 1.48
C GLN A 57 -6.71 -6.96 0.86
N LEU A 58 -5.99 -5.97 0.32
CA LEU A 58 -6.59 -4.84 -0.39
C LEU A 58 -7.50 -5.27 -1.54
N LYS A 59 -7.13 -6.32 -2.29
CA LYS A 59 -7.99 -6.86 -3.36
C LYS A 59 -9.26 -7.57 -2.86
N LYS A 60 -9.35 -7.88 -1.57
CA LYS A 60 -10.43 -8.68 -0.98
C LYS A 60 -11.38 -7.89 -0.10
N THR A 61 -11.02 -6.66 0.28
CA THR A 61 -11.77 -5.85 1.23
C THR A 61 -11.80 -4.40 0.78
N ASP A 62 -12.93 -3.75 1.01
CA ASP A 62 -13.04 -2.30 0.81
C ASP A 62 -12.46 -1.51 2.00
N ASN A 63 -12.08 -2.20 3.09
CA ASN A 63 -11.51 -1.59 4.28
C ASN A 63 -9.99 -1.40 4.17
N TYR A 64 -9.55 -0.53 3.27
CA TYR A 64 -8.13 -0.25 3.06
C TYR A 64 -7.44 0.30 4.31
N HIS A 65 -8.13 1.11 5.13
CA HIS A 65 -7.57 1.65 6.38
C HIS A 65 -7.13 0.56 7.34
N GLN A 66 -7.91 -0.52 7.47
CA GLN A 66 -7.53 -1.65 8.29
C GLN A 66 -6.29 -2.36 7.74
N VAL A 67 -6.18 -2.48 6.42
CA VAL A 67 -5.00 -3.06 5.78
C VAL A 67 -3.77 -2.17 5.97
N ALA A 68 -3.92 -0.85 5.82
CA ALA A 68 -2.88 0.14 6.07
C ALA A 68 -2.36 0.05 7.52
N ALA A 69 -3.26 0.02 8.51
CA ALA A 69 -2.90 -0.10 9.92
C ALA A 69 -2.20 -1.43 10.24
N ASN A 70 -2.67 -2.54 9.67
CA ASN A 70 -2.05 -3.85 9.85
C ASN A 70 -0.65 -3.91 9.21
N LEU A 71 -0.50 -3.36 8.00
CA LEU A 71 0.78 -3.25 7.32
C LEU A 71 1.75 -2.38 8.13
N ASN A 72 1.31 -1.19 8.56
CA ASN A 72 2.09 -0.28 9.39
C ASN A 72 2.65 -1.00 10.63
N LYS A 73 1.78 -1.67 11.40
CA LYS A 73 2.19 -2.43 12.59
C LYS A 73 3.19 -3.54 12.28
N SER A 74 3.01 -4.22 11.15
CA SER A 74 3.93 -5.30 10.72
C SER A 74 5.31 -4.74 10.36
N LEU A 75 5.36 -3.58 9.68
CA LEU A 75 6.61 -2.90 9.35
C LEU A 75 7.32 -2.35 10.60
N GLN A 76 6.59 -1.81 11.58
CA GLN A 76 7.18 -1.42 12.88
C GLN A 76 7.84 -2.62 13.57
N TYR A 77 7.13 -3.74 13.66
CA TYR A 77 7.66 -4.94 14.30
C TYR A 77 8.89 -5.47 13.57
N TRP A 78 8.84 -5.49 12.23
CA TRP A 78 9.99 -5.88 11.42
C TRP A 78 11.20 -4.95 11.66
N GLY A 79 10.98 -3.64 11.65
CA GLY A 79 12.02 -2.63 11.87
C GLY A 79 12.65 -2.68 13.27
N MET A 80 11.94 -3.16 14.29
CA MET A 80 12.53 -3.39 15.62
C MET A 80 13.65 -4.45 15.60
N GLY A 81 13.58 -5.41 14.68
CA GLY A 81 14.60 -6.46 14.52
C GLY A 81 15.66 -6.16 13.47
N HIS A 82 15.51 -5.08 12.70
CA HIS A 82 16.33 -4.80 11.51
C HIS A 82 16.71 -3.32 11.44
N THR A 83 17.88 -2.99 12.01
CA THR A 83 18.39 -1.60 12.12
C THR A 83 18.80 -0.98 10.78
N ASP A 84 19.13 -1.80 9.78
CA ASP A 84 19.63 -1.37 8.47
C ASP A 84 18.71 -1.89 7.35
N GLY A 85 17.43 -1.50 7.41
CA GLY A 85 16.41 -1.93 6.43
C GLY A 85 16.44 -1.15 5.10
N PRO A 86 15.77 -1.67 4.05
CA PRO A 86 15.68 -1.00 2.77
C PRO A 86 14.95 0.34 2.89
N LYS A 87 15.51 1.41 2.30
CA LYS A 87 14.89 2.75 2.30
C LYS A 87 13.49 2.77 1.70
N ALA A 88 13.21 1.87 0.76
CA ALA A 88 11.88 1.72 0.16
C ALA A 88 10.80 1.39 1.20
N ILE A 89 11.16 0.72 2.30
CA ILE A 89 10.25 0.41 3.40
C ILE A 89 9.91 1.65 4.22
N ASP A 90 10.85 2.60 4.40
CA ASP A 90 10.58 3.85 5.10
C ASP A 90 9.52 4.68 4.37
N VAL A 91 9.60 4.74 3.04
CA VAL A 91 8.63 5.45 2.20
C VAL A 91 7.24 4.81 2.31
N LEU A 92 7.17 3.48 2.22
CA LEU A 92 5.92 2.73 2.41
C LEU A 92 5.35 2.91 3.82
N TYR A 93 6.22 2.92 4.83
CA TYR A 93 5.83 3.14 6.21
C TYR A 93 5.17 4.53 6.38
N GLN A 94 5.76 5.58 5.82
CA GLN A 94 5.16 6.91 5.83
C GLN A 94 3.83 6.98 5.08
N ALA A 95 3.70 6.29 3.94
CA ALA A 95 2.43 6.21 3.22
C ALA A 95 1.30 5.63 4.10
N THR A 96 1.60 4.55 4.83
CA THR A 96 0.61 3.93 5.75
C THR A 96 0.22 4.84 6.92
N ILE A 97 1.09 5.77 7.33
CA ILE A 97 0.82 6.77 8.36
C ILE A 97 -0.11 7.86 7.82
N ASN A 98 0.13 8.37 6.62
CA ASN A 98 -0.70 9.40 6.01
C ASN A 98 -2.13 8.89 5.77
N ASP A 99 -2.28 7.65 5.29
CA ASP A 99 -3.59 7.01 5.08
C ASP A 99 -4.36 6.69 6.37
N THR A 100 -3.67 6.54 7.51
CA THR A 100 -4.31 6.31 8.81
C THR A 100 -4.63 7.60 9.55
N HIS A 101 -3.89 8.68 9.31
CA HIS A 101 -4.15 10.00 9.89
C HIS A 101 -5.34 10.73 9.26
N GLY A 102 -5.79 10.38 8.06
CA GLY A 102 -7.01 10.91 7.46
C GLY A 102 -8.27 10.78 8.36
N ARG A 103 -8.28 9.82 9.29
CA ARG A 103 -9.33 9.69 10.33
C ARG A 103 -9.07 10.48 11.62
N ALA A 104 -7.81 10.68 11.99
CA ALA A 104 -7.47 11.41 13.22
C ALA A 104 -7.84 12.90 13.13
N TYR A 105 -7.81 13.46 11.91
CA TYR A 105 -8.18 14.86 11.65
C TYR A 105 -9.67 15.07 11.28
N GLN A 106 -10.46 14.00 11.13
CA GLN A 106 -11.91 14.11 10.93
C GLN A 106 -12.71 14.38 12.23
N LYS A 107 -12.05 14.48 13.39
CA LYS A 107 -12.62 15.14 14.57
C LYS A 107 -12.19 16.61 14.61
N LEU A 108 -12.62 17.40 13.63
CA LEU A 108 -12.84 18.81 13.93
C LEU A 108 -14.01 18.86 14.91
N PRO A 109 -13.89 19.50 16.08
CA PRO A 109 -15.06 19.76 16.91
C PRO A 109 -16.00 20.65 16.09
N THR A 110 -17.06 20.06 15.53
CA THR A 110 -18.21 20.83 15.05
C THR A 110 -18.89 21.43 16.26
N GLY A 111 -18.57 22.69 16.53
CA GLY A 111 -19.27 23.54 17.48
C GLY A 111 -18.82 23.34 18.93
N MET A 112 -18.10 24.32 19.45
CA MET A 112 -18.58 25.07 20.62
C MET A 112 -18.31 26.55 20.33
N GLU A 113 -19.34 27.35 20.57
CA GLU A 113 -19.62 28.71 20.09
C GLU A 113 -18.56 29.78 20.41
#